data_AF-C8PNX8-F1
#
_entry.id   AF-C8PNX8-F1
#
_cell.length_a   1.000
_cell.length_b   1.000
_cell.length_c   1.000
_cell.angle_alpha   90.00
_cell.angle_beta   90.00
_cell.angle_gamma   90.00
#
_symmetry.space_group_name_H-M   'P 1'
#
loop_
_entity.id
_entity.type
_entity.pdbx_description
1 polymer ?
#
loop_
_entity_poly.entity_id
_entity_poly.type
_entity_poly.pdbx_seq_one_letter_code
_entity_poly.pdbx_strand_id
1 'polypeptide(L)'
;MALPETDGFTGLILYVQGTPVAWCLAEFAAQGATAVVHFEKARTDFRGSYQYINYAFAQSLPEHIVYINREQDLGDEGLRHAKMSYKPEGFVKKYRLDKGAL
;
A
#
# COMPACT_ATOMS: atom_id res chain seq x y z
N MET A 1 25.61 0.06 -5.09
CA MET A 1 24.95 -1.24 -4.90
C MET A 1 23.59 -1.13 -5.55
N ALA A 2 23.43 -1.66 -6.76
CA ALA A 2 22.12 -1.75 -7.40
C ALA A 2 21.33 -2.85 -6.70
N LEU A 3 20.09 -2.56 -6.31
CA LEU A 3 19.19 -3.61 -5.84
C LEU A 3 18.93 -4.56 -7.02
N PRO A 4 18.85 -5.88 -6.80
CA PRO A 4 18.50 -6.82 -7.86
C PRO A 4 17.17 -6.38 -8.50
N GLU A 5 17.05 -6.56 -9.82
CA GLU A 5 15.80 -6.28 -10.53
C GLU A 5 14.68 -7.08 -9.84
N THR A 6 13.76 -6.35 -9.20
CA THR A 6 12.59 -6.93 -8.56
C THR A 6 11.54 -7.16 -9.63
N ASP A 7 11.69 -8.23 -10.40
CA ASP A 7 10.68 -8.64 -11.39
C ASP A 7 9.31 -8.71 -10.69
N GLY A 8 8.40 -7.83 -11.10
CA GLY A 8 7.02 -7.78 -10.62
C GLY A 8 6.72 -6.82 -9.46
N PHE A 9 7.72 -6.18 -8.85
CA PHE A 9 7.47 -5.19 -7.78
C PHE A 9 7.82 -3.76 -8.20
N THR A 10 7.01 -2.82 -7.71
CA THR A 10 7.18 -1.37 -7.84
C THR A 10 7.13 -0.71 -6.47
N GLY A 11 7.72 0.46 -6.31
CA GLY A 11 7.74 1.14 -5.01
C GLY A 11 8.41 2.49 -5.07
N LEU A 12 8.41 3.17 -3.92
CA LEU A 12 9.03 4.48 -3.76
C LEU A 12 9.78 4.55 -2.44
N ILE A 13 10.82 5.38 -2.41
CA ILE A 13 11.50 5.81 -1.19
C ILE A 13 11.46 7.34 -1.14
N LEU A 14 10.95 7.88 -0.04
CA LEU A 14 10.90 9.31 0.22
C LEU A 14 12.15 9.77 0.98
N TYR A 15 12.78 10.82 0.48
CA TYR A 15 13.94 11.45 1.12
C TYR A 15 13.63 12.88 1.56
N VAL A 16 14.13 13.26 2.73
CA VAL A 16 14.18 14.65 3.20
C VAL A 16 15.63 14.97 3.49
N GLN A 17 16.20 15.96 2.76
CA GLN A 17 17.60 16.35 2.89
C GLN A 17 18.58 15.16 2.80
N GLY A 18 18.35 14.26 1.86
CA GLY A 18 19.17 13.05 1.66
C GLY A 18 18.95 11.93 2.69
N THR A 19 18.08 12.13 3.68
CA THR A 19 17.73 11.09 4.67
C THR A 19 16.47 10.35 4.22
N PRO A 20 16.47 9.00 4.16
CA PRO A 20 15.26 8.24 3.86
C PRO A 20 14.28 8.32 5.05
N VAL A 21 13.03 8.69 4.77
CA VAL A 21 12.01 8.92 5.80
C VAL A 21 10.77 8.04 5.64
N ALA A 22 10.50 7.52 4.44
CA ALA A 22 9.40 6.59 4.19
C ALA A 22 9.69 5.74 2.96
N TRP A 23 9.05 4.57 2.87
CA TRP A 23 9.07 3.76 1.67
C TRP A 23 7.80 2.90 1.56
N CYS A 24 7.53 2.48 0.33
CA CYS A 24 6.51 1.48 0.05
C CYS A 24 6.97 0.50 -1.04
N LEU A 25 6.38 -0.69 -1.03
CA LEU A 25 6.59 -1.74 -2.02
C LEU A 25 5.24 -2.38 -2.35
N ALA A 26 4.99 -2.55 -3.64
CA ALA A 26 3.73 -3.00 -4.19
C ALA A 26 3.94 -3.91 -5.40
N GLU A 27 2.94 -4.71 -5.72
CA GLU A 27 2.86 -5.48 -6.97
C GLU A 27 1.67 -5.02 -7.81
N PHE A 28 1.73 -5.28 -9.12
CA PHE A 28 0.58 -5.12 -10.00
C PHE A 28 -0.22 -6.43 -10.07
N ALA A 29 -1.52 -6.34 -9.78
CA ALA A 29 -2.45 -7.46 -9.78
C ALA A 29 -3.64 -7.17 -10.71
N ALA A 30 -4.55 -8.14 -10.84
CA ALA A 30 -5.77 -8.03 -11.62
C ALA A 30 -5.52 -7.52 -13.05
N GLN A 31 -4.61 -8.19 -13.77
CA GLN A 31 -4.22 -7.85 -15.16
C GLN A 31 -3.69 -6.41 -15.30
N GLY A 32 -3.10 -5.87 -14.22
CA GLY A 32 -2.55 -4.52 -14.21
C GLY A 32 -3.55 -3.42 -13.84
N ALA A 33 -4.78 -3.74 -13.44
CA ALA A 33 -5.76 -2.70 -13.02
C ALA A 33 -5.65 -2.32 -11.53
N THR A 34 -4.86 -3.05 -10.74
CA THR A 34 -4.75 -2.84 -9.28
C THR A 34 -3.30 -2.85 -8.84
N ALA A 35 -2.91 -1.88 -8.01
CA ALA A 35 -1.66 -1.93 -7.25
C ALA A 35 -1.95 -2.45 -5.83
N VAL A 36 -1.25 -3.51 -5.41
CA VAL A 36 -1.37 -4.08 -4.06
C VAL A 36 -0.16 -3.66 -3.25
N VAL A 37 -0.34 -2.83 -2.22
CA VAL A 37 0.74 -2.31 -1.37
C VAL A 37 0.98 -3.27 -0.21
N HIS A 38 2.07 -4.05 -0.29
CA HIS A 38 2.44 -5.03 0.73
C HIS A 38 3.16 -4.41 1.91
N PHE A 39 4.02 -3.43 1.64
CA PHE A 39 4.79 -2.77 2.66
C PHE A 39 4.66 -1.27 2.53
N GLU A 40 4.46 -0.63 3.68
CA GLU A 40 4.46 0.81 3.86
C GLU A 40 5.05 1.10 5.23
N LYS A 41 6.18 1.80 5.25
CA LYS A 41 6.87 2.17 6.49
C LYS A 41 7.31 3.62 6.39
N ALA A 42 7.11 4.36 7.46
CA ALA A 42 7.56 5.73 7.54
C ALA A 42 8.03 6.05 8.96
N ARG A 43 8.96 6.98 9.08
CA ARG A 43 9.42 7.47 10.37
C ARG A 43 8.39 8.41 10.98
N THR A 44 8.09 8.20 12.26
CA THR A 44 7.05 8.96 13.00
C THR A 44 7.53 10.33 13.46
N ASP A 45 8.84 10.57 13.52
CA ASP A 45 9.43 11.89 13.78
C ASP A 45 9.28 12.87 12.61
N PHE A 46 8.90 12.37 11.42
CA PHE A 46 8.48 13.19 10.29
C PHE A 46 6.96 13.22 10.19
N ARG A 47 6.35 14.26 10.75
CA ARG A 47 4.90 14.44 10.68
C ARG A 47 4.44 14.49 9.22
N GLY A 48 3.46 13.65 8.87
CA GLY A 48 2.90 13.59 7.51
C GLY A 48 3.61 12.59 6.59
N SER A 49 4.67 11.93 7.03
CA SER A 49 5.46 11.00 6.21
C SER A 49 4.63 9.84 5.66
N TYR A 50 3.79 9.22 6.49
CA TYR A 50 2.83 8.20 6.09
C TYR A 50 1.83 8.73 5.05
N GLN A 51 1.27 9.92 5.27
CA GLN A 51 0.31 10.50 4.34
C GLN A 51 0.95 10.79 2.98
N TYR A 52 2.17 11.32 3.01
CA TYR A 52 2.87 11.74 1.81
C TYR A 52 3.37 10.55 0.98
N ILE A 53 3.92 9.50 1.58
CA ILE A 53 4.35 8.32 0.80
C ILE A 53 3.17 7.67 0.07
N ASN A 54 1.99 7.63 0.71
CA ASN A 54 0.76 7.15 0.07
C ASN A 54 0.32 8.02 -1.11
N TYR A 55 0.34 9.34 -0.91
CA TYR A 55 0.01 10.29 -1.97
C TYR A 55 0.99 10.19 -3.14
N ALA A 56 2.29 10.21 -2.85
CA ALA A 56 3.35 10.13 -3.85
C ALA A 56 3.28 8.81 -4.63
N PHE A 57 3.04 7.69 -3.94
CA PHE A 57 2.86 6.40 -4.59
C PHE A 57 1.65 6.41 -5.51
N ALA A 58 0.49 6.86 -5.04
CA ALA A 58 -0.72 6.96 -5.86
C ALA A 58 -0.50 7.83 -7.12
N GLN A 59 0.21 8.96 -7.00
CA GLN A 59 0.54 9.85 -8.12
C GLN A 59 1.55 9.25 -9.10
N SER A 60 2.39 8.32 -8.65
CA SER A 60 3.38 7.64 -9.51
C SER A 60 2.80 6.49 -10.34
N LEU A 61 1.59 6.04 -10.01
CA LEU A 61 0.95 4.91 -10.68
C LEU A 61 0.49 5.31 -12.09
N PRO A 62 0.62 4.40 -13.08
CA PRO A 62 0.02 4.61 -14.40
C PRO A 62 -1.50 4.80 -14.33
N GLU A 63 -2.06 5.60 -15.25
CA GLU A 63 -3.50 5.92 -15.27
C GLU A 63 -4.43 4.70 -15.41
N HIS A 64 -3.93 3.58 -15.96
CA HIS A 64 -4.71 2.34 -16.09
C HIS A 64 -4.88 1.59 -14.75
N ILE A 65 -4.15 1.99 -13.70
CA ILE A 65 -4.36 1.48 -12.35
C ILE A 65 -5.54 2.23 -11.73
N VAL A 66 -6.65 1.53 -11.56
CA VAL A 66 -7.90 2.10 -11.05
C VAL A 66 -8.04 1.89 -9.54
N TYR A 67 -7.42 0.82 -9.01
CA TYR A 67 -7.54 0.47 -7.60
C TYR A 67 -6.17 0.40 -6.90
N ILE A 68 -6.14 0.84 -5.65
CA ILE A 68 -5.00 0.62 -4.74
C ILE A 68 -5.50 -0.22 -3.57
N ASN A 69 -5.06 -1.47 -3.50
CA ASN A 69 -5.33 -2.35 -2.37
C ASN A 69 -4.25 -2.17 -1.31
N ARG A 70 -4.63 -1.59 -0.16
CA ARG A 70 -3.71 -1.33 0.96
C ARG A 70 -3.74 -2.39 2.05
N GLU A 71 -4.19 -3.60 1.73
CA GLU A 71 -4.33 -4.74 2.64
C GLU A 71 -5.29 -4.54 3.83
N GLN A 72 -5.37 -5.54 4.71
CA GLN A 72 -6.26 -5.60 5.86
C GLN A 72 -5.75 -4.81 7.07
N ASP A 73 -6.62 -4.56 8.04
CA ASP A 73 -6.30 -3.92 9.33
C ASP A 73 -6.06 -4.91 10.47
N LEU A 74 -6.25 -6.22 10.23
CA LEU A 74 -6.07 -7.28 11.23
C LEU A 74 -6.94 -7.12 12.48
N GLY A 75 -8.03 -6.33 12.41
CA GLY A 75 -8.87 -6.01 13.56
C GLY A 75 -8.32 -4.92 14.49
N ASP A 76 -7.22 -4.26 14.12
CA ASP A 76 -6.70 -3.10 14.87
C ASP A 76 -7.53 -1.85 14.56
N GLU A 77 -8.14 -1.25 15.59
CA GLU A 77 -9.04 -0.10 15.43
C GLU A 77 -8.31 1.14 14.92
N GLY A 78 -7.07 1.37 15.35
CA GLY A 78 -6.26 2.49 14.88
C GLY A 78 -5.93 2.36 13.40
N LEU A 79 -5.56 1.15 12.97
CA LEU A 79 -5.28 0.83 11.58
C LEU A 79 -6.54 0.86 10.72
N ARG A 80 -7.68 0.41 11.24
CA ARG A 80 -9.00 0.57 10.60
C ARG A 80 -9.30 2.04 10.38
N HIS A 81 -9.17 2.87 11.41
CA HIS A 81 -9.40 4.31 11.31
C HIS A 81 -8.46 4.97 10.28
N ALA A 82 -7.17 4.63 10.31
CA ALA A 82 -6.18 5.14 9.35
C ALA A 82 -6.50 4.75 7.89
N LYS A 83 -6.99 3.54 7.64
CA LYS A 83 -7.41 3.14 6.29
C LYS A 83 -8.72 3.81 5.86
N MET A 84 -9.69 3.92 6.77
CA MET A 84 -10.97 4.58 6.49
C MET A 84 -10.82 6.08 6.20
N SER A 85 -9.80 6.76 6.75
CA SER A 85 -9.57 8.18 6.47
C SER A 85 -9.23 8.48 5.01
N TYR A 86 -8.81 7.46 4.24
CA TYR A 86 -8.60 7.56 2.79
C TYR A 86 -9.88 7.42 1.97
N LYS A 87 -11.04 7.26 2.61
CA LYS A 87 -12.35 7.08 1.96
C LYS A 87 -12.31 5.96 0.91
N PRO A 88 -11.94 4.73 1.30
CA PRO A 88 -11.82 3.63 0.35
C PRO A 88 -13.17 3.32 -0.28
N GLU A 89 -13.15 2.89 -1.53
CA GLU A 89 -14.34 2.39 -2.22
C GLU A 89 -14.95 1.18 -1.49
N GLY A 90 -14.12 0.35 -0.87
CA GLY A 90 -14.60 -0.73 -0.03
C GLY A 90 -13.52 -1.47 0.75
N PHE A 91 -13.98 -2.28 1.69
CA PHE A 91 -13.19 -3.31 2.36
C PHE A 91 -13.59 -4.68 1.83
N VAL A 92 -12.70 -5.30 1.07
CA VAL A 92 -12.94 -6.61 0.45
C VAL A 92 -13.13 -7.67 1.54
N LYS A 93 -14.26 -8.37 1.52
CA LYS A 93 -14.53 -9.51 2.40
C LYS A 93 -13.76 -10.73 1.88
N LYS A 94 -12.95 -11.33 2.74
CA LYS A 94 -12.25 -12.59 2.48
C LYS A 94 -12.99 -13.72 3.17
N TYR A 95 -13.22 -14.82 2.46
CA TYR A 95 -13.90 -15.99 2.99
C TYR A 95 -12.95 -17.18 2.97
N ARG A 96 -13.04 -18.02 4.00
CA ARG A 96 -12.39 -19.32 4.04
C ARG A 96 -13.44 -20.37 3.73
N LEU A 97 -13.16 -21.22 2.75
CA LEU A 97 -14.02 -22.36 2.43
C LEU A 97 -13.58 -23.56 3.27
N ASP A 98 -14.51 -24.08 4.08
CA ASP A 98 -14.31 -25.28 4.88
C ASP A 98 -15.15 -26.43 4.29
N LYS A 99 -14.55 -27.61 4.16
CA LYS A 99 -15.25 -28.81 3.67
C LYS A 99 -16.34 -29.18 4.68
N GLY A 100 -17.60 -29.17 4.24
CA GLY A 100 -18.77 -29.49 5.08
C GLY A 100 -19.51 -28.27 5.63
N ALA A 101 -19.16 -27.05 5.22
CA ALA A 101 -20.05 -25.90 5.38
C ALA A 101 -21.32 -26.12 4.54
N LEU A 102 -22.49 -26.11 5.21
CA LEU A 102 -23.81 -26.25 4.61
C LEU A 102 -24.15 -25.05 3.71
#